data_AF-A0A4Y7UEL8-F1
#
_entry.id   AF-A0A4Y7UEL8-F1
#
_cell.length_a   1.000
_cell.length_b   1.000
_cell.length_c   1.000
_cell.angle_alpha   90.00
_cell.angle_beta   90.00
_cell.angle_gamma   90.00
#
_symmetry.space_group_name_H-M   'P 1'
#
loop_
_entity.id
_entity.type
_entity.pdbx_description
1 polymer ?
#
loop_
_entity_poly.entity_id
_entity_poly.type
_entity_poly.pdbx_seq_one_letter_code
_entity_poly.pdbx_strand_id
1 'polypeptide(L)' 'MQKTTKDTSAVQAITNLARIKNSEIGYYIEHYLSFGYYRVRVRNGGLNISFEKVQDFNATGKLTDEQIQEVANSFVKMK' A
#
# COMPACT_ATOMS: atom_id res chain seq x y z
N MET A 1 11.57 7.27 -9.39
CA MET A 1 10.64 6.18 -9.03
C MET A 1 10.78 5.08 -10.07
N GLN A 2 10.97 3.83 -9.64
CA GLN A 2 11.13 2.70 -10.56
C GLN A 2 10.00 1.70 -10.34
N LYS A 3 9.30 1.30 -11.41
CA LYS A 3 8.31 0.22 -11.33
C LYS A 3 9.00 -1.05 -10.85
N THR A 4 8.37 -1.78 -9.95
CA THR A 4 8.95 -3.01 -9.39
C THR A 4 7.87 -4.06 -9.11
N THR A 5 8.31 -5.29 -8.95
CA THR A 5 7.52 -6.44 -8.47
C THR A 5 8.01 -6.94 -7.11
N LYS A 6 8.99 -6.27 -6.51
CA LYS A 6 9.50 -6.59 -5.18
C LYS A 6 8.37 -6.49 -4.15
N ASP A 7 8.27 -7.47 -3.26
CA ASP A 7 7.27 -7.50 -2.18
C ASP A 7 5.81 -7.43 -2.67
N THR A 8 5.53 -7.84 -3.92
CA THR A 8 4.18 -7.75 -4.53
C THR A 8 3.09 -8.33 -3.63
N SER A 9 3.32 -9.51 -3.05
CA SER A 9 2.34 -10.16 -2.17
C SER A 9 1.99 -9.31 -0.95
N ALA A 10 2.99 -8.73 -0.28
CA ALA A 10 2.78 -7.86 0.87
C ALA A 10 2.12 -6.54 0.47
N VAL A 11 2.61 -5.89 -0.59
CA VAL A 11 2.03 -4.64 -1.10
C VAL A 11 0.56 -4.82 -1.46
N GLN A 12 0.20 -5.91 -2.13
CA GLN A 12 -1.19 -6.23 -2.47
C GLN A 12 -2.04 -6.52 -1.23
N ALA A 13 -1.52 -7.31 -0.29
CA ALA A 13 -2.23 -7.64 0.95
C ALA A 13 -2.53 -6.37 1.78
N ILE A 14 -1.53 -5.52 1.99
CA ILE A 14 -1.67 -4.26 2.72
C ILE A 14 -2.64 -3.32 1.99
N THR A 15 -2.56 -3.23 0.66
CA THR A 15 -3.51 -2.43 -0.14
C THR A 15 -4.94 -2.92 0.04
N ASN A 16 -5.17 -4.23 0.06
CA ASN A 16 -6.49 -4.81 0.27
C ASN A 16 -7.01 -4.53 1.69
N LEU A 17 -6.16 -4.61 2.71
CA LEU A 17 -6.51 -4.26 4.09
C LEU A 17 -6.86 -2.77 4.21
N ALA A 18 -6.08 -1.89 3.58
CA ALA A 18 -6.37 -0.45 3.55
C ALA A 18 -7.70 -0.14 2.87
N ARG A 19 -8.06 -0.90 1.82
CA ARG A 19 -9.36 -0.78 1.14
C ARG A 19 -10.55 -1.16 2.03
N ILE A 20 -10.36 -2.07 2.99
CA ILE A 20 -11.40 -2.39 3.98
C ILE A 20 -11.63 -1.19 4.90
N LYS A 21 -10.58 -0.42 5.23
CA LYS A 21 -10.67 0.80 6.05
C LYS A 21 -11.19 2.02 5.30
N ASN A 22 -10.81 2.16 4.03
CA ASN A 22 -11.26 3.24 3.16
C ASN A 22 -11.79 2.64 1.85
N SER A 23 -13.13 2.56 1.75
CA SER A 23 -13.84 1.99 0.60
C SER A 23 -13.69 2.79 -0.69
N GLU A 24 -13.17 4.03 -0.62
CA GLU A 24 -12.83 4.79 -1.83
C GLU A 24 -11.58 4.25 -2.53
N ILE A 25 -10.75 3.45 -1.87
CA ILE A 25 -9.52 2.91 -2.47
C ILE A 25 -9.88 1.87 -3.54
N GLY A 26 -9.41 2.10 -4.77
CA GLY A 26 -9.58 1.16 -5.87
C GLY A 26 -8.72 -0.10 -5.75
N TYR A 27 -8.85 -0.99 -6.72
CA TYR A 27 -8.02 -2.19 -6.79
C TYR A 27 -6.57 -1.86 -7.17
N TYR A 28 -5.64 -2.60 -6.58
CA TYR A 28 -4.22 -2.57 -6.93
C TYR A 28 -3.99 -2.78 -8.43
N ILE A 29 -3.07 -2.00 -9.02
CA ILE A 29 -2.60 -2.17 -10.40
C ILE A 29 -1.11 -2.49 -10.42
N GLU A 30 -0.30 -1.60 -9.84
CA GLU A 30 1.16 -1.67 -9.84
C GLU A 30 1.73 -0.82 -8.71
N HIS A 31 3.01 -0.99 -8.41
CA HIS A 31 3.69 -0.14 -7.46
C HIS A 31 5.11 0.21 -7.91
N TYR A 32 5.62 1.27 -7.31
CA TYR A 32 6.91 1.85 -7.62
C TYR A 32 7.75 1.95 -6.35
N LEU A 33 9.03 1.65 -6.48
CA LEU A 33 10.00 1.91 -5.43
C LEU A 33 10.34 3.40 -5.43
N SER A 34 10.17 4.04 -4.27
CA SER A 34 10.62 5.39 -3.97
C SER A 34 11.47 5.36 -2.71
N PHE A 35 12.18 6.46 -2.40
CA PHE A 35 13.07 6.48 -1.24
C PHE A 35 12.26 6.41 0.07
N GLY A 36 12.31 5.24 0.74
CA GLY A 36 11.64 4.97 2.02
C GLY A 36 10.18 4.48 1.94
N TYR A 37 9.57 4.43 0.76
CA TYR A 37 8.18 3.98 0.58
C TYR A 37 7.90 3.38 -0.79
N TYR A 38 6.92 2.48 -0.82
CA TYR A 38 6.26 2.02 -2.02
C TYR A 38 5.12 2.97 -2.37
N ARG A 39 5.16 3.53 -3.59
CA ARG A 39 4.03 4.27 -4.15
C ARG A 39 3.17 3.30 -4.94
N VAL A 40 1.97 3.02 -4.43
CA VAL A 40 1.03 2.07 -5.03
C VAL A 40 0.05 2.84 -5.90
N ARG A 41 -0.10 2.40 -7.15
CA ARG A 41 -1.16 2.85 -8.05
C ARG A 41 -2.34 1.90 -7.92
N VAL A 42 -3.49 2.48 -7.61
CA VAL A 42 -4.79 1.78 -7.62
C VAL A 42 -5.65 2.33 -8.76
N ARG A 43 -6.75 1.64 -9.08
CA ARG A 43 -7.62 1.99 -10.22
C ARG A 43 -8.06 3.46 -10.28
N ASN A 44 -8.27 4.09 -9.14
CA ASN A 44 -8.84 5.45 -9.03
C ASN A 44 -7.95 6.42 -8.25
N GLY A 45 -6.66 6.13 -8.10
CA GLY A 45 -5.77 6.96 -7.30
C GLY A 45 -4.44 6.29 -6.99
N GLY A 46 -3.85 6.68 -5.87
CA GLY A 46 -2.67 6.02 -5.32
C GLY A 46 -2.56 6.18 -3.82
N LEU A 47 -1.72 5.37 -3.20
CA LEU A 47 -1.44 5.39 -1.77
C LEU A 47 0.04 5.08 -1.53
N ASN A 48 0.53 5.40 -0.34
CA ASN A 48 1.92 5.17 0.05
C ASN A 48 1.99 4.13 1.17
N ILE A 49 2.93 3.20 1.06
CA ILE A 49 3.24 2.22 2.10
C ILE A 49 4.72 2.35 2.44
N SER A 50 5.07 2.58 3.71
CA SER A 50 6.48 2.66 4.11
C SER A 50 7.17 1.30 3.95
N PHE A 51 8.49 1.31 3.71
CA PHE A 51 9.27 0.08 3.62
C PHE A 51 9.22 -0.75 4.90
N GLU A 52 9.28 -0.08 6.05
CA GLU A 52 9.17 -0.71 7.36
C GLU A 52 7.88 -1.54 7.47
N LYS A 53 6.72 -0.96 7.11
CA LYS A 53 5.44 -1.68 7.12
C LYS A 53 5.44 -2.90 6.18
N VAL A 54 6.08 -2.81 5.01
CA VAL A 54 6.20 -3.94 4.09
C VAL A 54 7.13 -5.03 4.66
N GLN A 55 8.24 -4.64 5.29
CA GLN A 55 9.17 -5.56 5.92
C GLN A 55 8.54 -6.26 7.14
N ASP A 56 7.85 -5.51 8.00
CA ASP A 56 7.11 -6.04 9.14
C ASP A 56 6.04 -7.02 8.70
N PHE A 57 5.27 -6.69 7.66
CA PHE A 57 4.27 -7.60 7.13
C PHE A 57 4.90 -8.84 6.51
N ASN A 58 6.01 -8.72 5.77
CA ASN A 58 6.73 -9.88 5.23
C ASN A 58 7.26 -10.80 6.35
N ALA A 59 7.70 -10.25 7.48
CA ALA A 59 8.24 -11.01 8.59
C ALA A 59 7.14 -11.66 9.46
N THR A 60 6.01 -10.96 9.67
CA THR A 60 4.99 -11.36 10.65
C THR A 60 3.66 -11.81 10.04
N GLY A 61 3.43 -11.50 8.76
CA GLY A 61 2.17 -11.71 8.06
C GLY A 61 1.04 -10.75 8.48
N LYS A 62 1.31 -9.74 9.32
CA LYS A 62 0.28 -8.84 9.87
C LYS A 62 0.80 -7.41 10.09
N LEU A 63 -0.12 -6.47 10.11
CA LEU A 63 0.07 -5.10 10.61
C LEU A 63 -1.05 -4.80 11.62
N THR A 64 -0.82 -3.84 12.50
CA THR A 64 -1.87 -3.38 13.43
C THR A 64 -2.95 -2.60 12.69
N ASP A 65 -4.10 -2.43 13.33
CA ASP A 65 -5.22 -1.69 12.77
C ASP A 65 -4.84 -0.23 12.47
N GLU A 66 -4.07 0.38 13.37
CA GLU A 66 -3.57 1.75 13.25
C GLU A 66 -2.63 1.89 12.05
N GLN A 67 -1.71 0.93 11.86
CA GLN A 67 -0.80 0.92 10.72
C GLN A 67 -1.55 0.80 9.38
N ILE A 68 -2.61 0.00 9.33
CA ILE A 68 -3.46 -0.11 8.14
C ILE A 68 -4.26 1.18 7.92
N GLN A 69 -4.77 1.79 8.97
CA GLN A 69 -5.48 3.07 8.89
C GLN A 69 -4.57 4.19 8.37
N GLU A 70 -3.31 4.26 8.81
CA GLU A 70 -2.33 5.21 8.28
C GLU A 70 -2.12 5.04 6.77
N VAL A 71 -2.00 3.79 6.30
CA VAL A 71 -1.89 3.50 4.86
C VAL A 71 -3.15 3.95 4.13
N ALA A 72 -4.33 3.66 4.68
CA ALA A 72 -5.61 4.08 4.09
C ALA A 72 -5.77 5.61 4.00
N ASN A 73 -5.27 6.34 5.00
CA ASN A 73 -5.28 7.80 5.05
C ASN A 73 -4.31 8.44 4.05
N SER A 74 -3.33 7.70 3.54
CA SER A 74 -2.41 8.20 2.50
C SER A 74 -3.02 8.23 1.09
N PHE A 75 -4.26 7.74 0.94
CA PHE A 75 -4.92 7.66 -0.35
C PHE A 75 -5.17 9.04 -0.96
N VAL A 76 -4.75 9.20 -2.21
CA VAL A 76 -5.03 10.37 -3.04
C VAL A 76 -5.79 9.91 -4.27
N LYS A 77 -7.04 10.35 -4.37
CA LYS A 77 -7.93 10.09 -5.51
C LYS A 77 -7.44 10.83 -6.75
N MET A 78 -7.45 10.15 -7.90
CA MET A 78 -7.24 10.80 -9.19
C MET A 78 -8.50 11.58 -9.57
N LYS A 79 -8.31 12.82 -10.06
CA LYS A 79 -9.37 13.65 -10.62
C LYS A 79 -9.76 13.19 -12.02
#